data_AF-A0A1M6CA92-F1
#
_entry.id   AF-A0A1M6CA92-F1
#
_cell.length_a   1.000
_cell.length_b   1.000
_cell.length_c   1.000
_cell.angle_alpha   90.00
_cell.angle_beta   90.00
_cell.angle_gamma   90.00
#
_symmetry.space_group_name_H-M   'P 1'
#
loop_
_entity.id
_entity.type
_entity.pdbx_description
1 polymer ?
#
loop_
_entity_poly.entity_id
_entity_poly.type
_entity_poly.pdbx_seq_one_letter_code
_entity_poly.pdbx_strand_id
1 'polypeptide(L)' 'MATAVVILFIGLFTTICTLLKPDFYWENRKAVALRKLVGDRIAAIFYLIIGILCIGFGIAILLELL' A
#
# COMPACT_ATOMS: atom_id res chain seq x y z
N MET A 1 -0.61 16.54 12.00
CA MET A 1 -1.50 15.52 12.58
C MET A 1 -2.53 14.95 11.60
N ALA A 2 -3.45 15.75 11.04
CA ALA A 2 -4.48 15.25 10.11
C ALA A 2 -3.91 14.52 8.87
N THR A 3 -2.81 15.03 8.31
CA THR A 3 -2.08 14.42 7.19
C THR A 3 -1.50 13.05 7.53
N ALA A 4 -0.95 12.86 8.73
CA ALA A 4 -0.41 11.58 9.20
C ALA A 4 -1.50 10.51 9.30
N VAL A 5 -2.68 10.88 9.79
CA VAL A 5 -3.85 10.00 9.85
C VAL A 5 -4.28 9.56 8.45
N VAL A 6 -4.32 10.47 7.48
CA VAL A 6 -4.64 10.13 6.08
C VAL A 6 -3.62 9.16 5.50
N ILE A 7 -2.32 9.39 5.73
CA ILE A 7 -1.24 8.51 5.25
C ILE A 7 -1.36 7.12 5.87
N LEU A 8 -1.67 7.03 7.16
CA LEU A 8 -1.94 5.76 7.85
C LEU A 8 -3.09 5.00 7.22
N PHE A 9 -4.23 5.67 6.96
CA PHE A 9 -5.37 5.04 6.30
C PHE A 9 -5.03 4.54 4.89
N ILE A 10 -4.25 5.31 4.13
CA ILE A 10 -3.77 4.89 2.79
C ILE A 10 -2.87 3.67 2.90
N GLY A 11 -1.94 3.64 3.85
CA GLY A 11 -1.03 2.51 4.07
C GLY A 11 -1.79 1.24 4.48
N LEU A 12 -2.71 1.37 5.44
CA LEU A 12 -3.61 0.28 5.86
C LEU A 12 -4.45 -0.24 4.70
N PHE A 13 -5.10 0.65 3.96
CA PHE A 13 -5.92 0.29 2.82
C PHE A 13 -5.10 -0.46 1.75
N THR A 14 -3.92 0.06 1.43
CA THR A 14 -3.01 -0.56 0.45
C THR A 14 -2.58 -1.95 0.91
N THR A 15 -2.24 -2.11 2.19
CA THR A 15 -1.81 -3.39 2.75
C THR A 15 -2.94 -4.41 2.74
N ILE A 16 -4.14 -4.03 3.21
CA ILE A 16 -5.32 -4.89 3.24
C ILE A 16 -5.73 -5.30 1.82
N CYS A 17 -5.80 -4.35 0.89
CA CYS A 17 -6.15 -4.65 -0.50
C CYS A 17 -5.10 -5.53 -1.20
N THR A 18 -3.82 -5.42 -0.80
CA THR A 18 -2.76 -6.29 -1.33
C THR A 18 -2.87 -7.73 -0.80
N LEU A 19 -3.30 -7.90 0.45
CA LEU A 19 -3.48 -9.22 1.07
C LEU A 19 -4.76 -9.92 0.60
N LEU A 20 -5.89 -9.21 0.61
CA LEU A 20 -7.19 -9.77 0.22
C LEU A 20 -7.35 -9.85 -1.29
N LYS A 21 -6.51 -9.14 -2.06
CA LYS A 21 -6.55 -9.04 -3.52
C LYS A 21 -7.97 -8.91 -4.07
N PRO A 22 -8.81 -7.99 -3.54
CA PRO A 22 -10.17 -7.88 -4.02
C PRO A 22 -10.17 -7.45 -5.49
N ASP A 23 -11.11 -7.96 -6.27
CA ASP A 23 -11.11 -7.81 -7.73
C ASP A 23 -11.05 -6.34 -8.17
N PHE A 24 -11.72 -5.43 -7.45
CA PHE A 24 -11.69 -3.99 -7.73
C PHE A 24 -10.28 -3.37 -7.66
N TYR A 25 -9.41 -3.90 -6.80
CA TYR A 25 -8.05 -3.39 -6.59
C TYR A 25 -7.05 -4.15 -7.46
N TRP A 26 -7.18 -5.47 -7.51
CA TRP A 26 -6.22 -6.37 -8.13
C TRP A 26 -6.42 -6.55 -9.64
N GLU A 27 -7.63 -6.33 -10.16
CA GLU A 27 -7.95 -6.34 -11.60
C GLU A 27 -7.90 -4.96 -12.26
N ASN A 28 -7.62 -3.91 -11.49
CA ASN A 28 -7.50 -2.58 -12.06
C ASN A 28 -6.33 -2.52 -13.07
N ARG A 29 -6.48 -1.73 -14.14
CA ARG A 29 -5.51 -1.64 -15.26
C ARG A 29 -4.06 -1.45 -14.78
N LYS A 30 -3.86 -0.65 -13.73
CA LYS A 30 -2.54 -0.38 -13.15
C LYS A 30 -1.94 -1.61 -12.45
N ALA A 31 -2.73 -2.29 -11.62
CA ALA A 31 -2.30 -3.50 -10.92
C ALA A 31 -2.02 -4.64 -11.93
N VAL A 32 -2.90 -4.80 -12.92
CA VAL A 32 -2.72 -5.81 -13.99
C VAL A 32 -1.48 -5.51 -14.84
N ALA A 33 -1.22 -4.26 -15.20
CA ALA A 33 -0.01 -3.90 -15.94
C ALA A 33 1.27 -4.26 -15.16
N LEU A 34 1.32 -3.92 -13.87
CA LEU A 34 2.47 -4.27 -13.02
C LEU A 34 2.61 -5.79 -12.84
N ARG A 35 1.50 -6.51 -12.62
CA ARG A 35 1.48 -7.98 -12.53
C ARG A 35 1.95 -8.65 -13.82
N LYS A 36 1.61 -8.11 -14.99
CA LYS A 36 2.09 -8.63 -16.29
C LYS A 36 3.58 -8.36 -16.50
N LEU A 37 4.11 -7.26 -15.97
CA LEU A 37 5.50 -6.86 -16.16
C LEU A 37 6.46 -7.59 -15.20
N VAL A 38 6.08 -7.76 -13.94
CA VAL A 38 6.96 -8.30 -12.89
C VAL A 38 6.47 -9.65 -12.33
N GLY A 39 5.24 -10.07 -12.62
CA GLY A 39 4.62 -11.26 -12.07
C GLY A 39 3.79 -10.99 -10.80
N ASP A 40 2.82 -11.87 -10.52
CA ASP A 40 1.82 -11.69 -9.46
C ASP A 40 2.42 -11.60 -8.05
N ARG A 41 3.42 -12.45 -7.76
CA ARG A 41 4.09 -12.47 -6.44
C ARG A 41 4.92 -11.21 -6.20
N ILE A 42 5.67 -10.76 -7.21
CA ILE A 42 6.53 -9.58 -7.06
C ILE A 42 5.68 -8.31 -6.98
N ALA A 43 4.61 -8.22 -7.78
CA ALA A 43 3.64 -7.12 -7.66
C ALA A 43 3.03 -7.06 -6.25
N ALA A 44 2.67 -8.21 -5.67
CA ALA A 44 2.13 -8.25 -4.30
C ALA A 44 3.16 -7.76 -3.28
N ILE A 45 4.40 -8.25 -3.35
CA ILE A 45 5.48 -7.80 -2.45
C ILE A 45 5.70 -6.28 -2.58
N PHE A 46 5.69 -5.76 -3.81
CA PHE A 46 5.88 -4.33 -4.07
C PHE A 46 4.80 -3.47 -3.40
N TYR A 47 3.52 -3.81 -3.58
CA TYR A 47 2.43 -3.07 -2.94
C TYR A 47 2.43 -3.22 -1.41
N LEU A 48 2.86 -4.38 -0.90
CA LEU A 48 3.01 -4.61 0.53
C LEU A 48 4.10 -3.71 1.13
N ILE A 49 5.25 -3.58 0.46
CA ILE A 49 6.32 -2.68 0.86
C ILE A 49 5.83 -1.23 0.90
N ILE A 50 5.11 -0.78 -0.14
CA ILE A 50 4.51 0.56 -0.17
C ILE A 50 3.56 0.76 1.02
N GLY A 51 2.69 -0.20 1.29
CA GLY A 51 1.77 -0.16 2.42
C GLY A 51 2.49 -0.02 3.76
N ILE A 52 3.52 -0.85 4.01
CA ILE A 52 4.33 -0.82 5.23
C ILE A 52 5.07 0.51 5.37
N LEU A 53 5.67 1.02 4.29
CA LEU A 53 6.36 2.31 4.30
C LEU A 53 5.40 3.45 4.61
N CYS A 54 4.22 3.48 4.00
CA CYS A 54 3.20 4.48 4.32
C CYS A 54 2.76 4.40 5.78
N ILE A 55 2.57 3.20 6.33
CA ILE A 55 2.23 3.03 7.75
C ILE A 55 3.37 3.56 8.63
N GLY A 56 4.61 3.13 8.38
CA GLY A 56 5.78 3.57 9.16
C GLY A 56 5.99 5.08 9.10
N PHE A 57 5.85 5.69 7.92
CA PHE A 57 5.97 7.14 7.74
C PHE A 57 4.85 7.90 8.45
N GLY A 58 3.61 7.38 8.37
CA GLY A 58 2.47 7.92 9.09
C GLY A 58 2.68 7.90 10.61
N ILE A 59 3.22 6.80 11.17
CA ILE A 59 3.55 6.68 12.59
C ILE A 59 4.67 7.64 12.99
N ALA A 60 5.74 7.73 12.19
CA ALA A 60 6.88 8.60 12.48
C ALA A 60 6.46 10.08 12.60
N ILE A 61 5.60 10.55 11.69
CA ILE A 61 5.03 11.91 11.75
C ILE A 61 4.11 12.08 12.97
N LEU A 62 3.40 11.04 13.38
CA LEU A 62 2.50 11.08 14.55
C LEU A 62 3.28 11.12 15.87
N LEU A 63 4.46 10.52 15.90
CA LEU A 63 5.39 10.52 17.04
C LEU A 63 6.35 11.73 17.04
N GLU A 64 6.20 12.67 16.10
CA GLU A 64 7.09 13.83 15.93
C GLU A 64 8.57 13.44 15.77
N LEU A 65 8.83 12.24 15.25
CA LEU A 65 10.20 11.77 14.94
C LEU A 65 10.76 12.42 13.66
N LEU A 66 9.90 13.10 12.89
CA LEU A 66 10.17 13.70 11.59
C LEU A 66 9.27 14.92 11.39
#